data_AF-T0HT71-F1
#
_entry.id   AF-T0HT71-F1
#
_cell.length_a   1.000
_cell.length_b   1.000
_cell.length_c   1.000
_cell.angle_alpha   90.00
_cell.angle_beta   90.00
_cell.angle_gamma   90.00
#
_symmetry.space_group_name_H-M   'P 1'
#
loop_
_entity.id
_entity.type
_entity.pdbx_description
1 polymer ?
#
loop_
_entity_poly.entity_id
_entity_poly.type
_entity_poly.pdbx_seq_one_letter_code
_entity_poly.pdbx_strand_id
1 'polypeptide(L)' 'MENKADYEVWYWRNVEDGNEDDNKLIGHATGLQQCEDNARAYAEAIGDEFTGRSYVCSLMDDGKRMENHRNMIGQPG' A
#
# COMPACT_ATOMS: atom_id res chain seq x y z
N MET A 1 -22.46 -7.32 10.40
CA MET A 1 -21.40 -7.62 9.42
C MET A 1 -20.28 -6.66 9.71
N GLU A 2 -19.11 -7.16 10.09
CA GLU A 2 -17.92 -6.30 10.21
C GLU A 2 -17.70 -5.71 8.81
N ASN A 3 -17.92 -4.40 8.64
CA ASN A 3 -17.58 -3.69 7.40
C ASN A 3 -16.07 -3.73 7.27
N LYS A 4 -15.55 -4.85 6.74
CA LYS A 4 -14.13 -4.98 6.45
C LYS A 4 -13.87 -4.05 5.27
N ALA A 5 -13.19 -2.96 5.58
CA ALA A 5 -12.85 -1.95 4.60
C ALA A 5 -11.96 -2.54 3.50
N ASP A 6 -12.25 -2.19 2.25
CA ASP A 6 -11.49 -2.63 1.09
C ASP A 6 -10.33 -1.67 0.84
N TYR A 7 -9.16 -2.20 0.50
CA TYR A 7 -7.97 -1.42 0.25
C TYR A 7 -7.34 -1.88 -1.05
N GLU A 8 -6.92 -0.94 -1.89
CA GLU A 8 -5.95 -1.24 -2.92
C GLU A 8 -4.54 -1.32 -2.31
N VAL A 9 -3.77 -2.30 -2.77
CA VAL A 9 -2.38 -2.51 -2.36
C VAL A 9 -1.47 -2.03 -3.48
N TRP A 10 -0.72 -0.98 -3.19
CA TRP A 10 0.25 -0.39 -4.09
C TRP A 10 1.67 -0.68 -3.60
N TYR A 11 2.55 -1.09 -4.49
CA TYR A 11 3.96 -1.33 -4.19
C TYR A 11 4.85 -0.30 -4.86
N TRP A 12 5.78 0.24 -4.08
CA TRP A 12 6.73 1.26 -4.49
C TRP A 12 8.14 0.71 -4.37
N ARG A 13 8.75 0.41 -5.51
CA ARG A 13 10.07 -0.22 -5.56
C ARG A 13 11.21 0.74 -5.21
N ASN A 14 11.15 1.96 -5.74
CA ASN A 14 12.17 2.99 -5.56
C ASN A 14 11.63 4.14 -4.70
N VAL A 15 11.43 3.87 -3.42
CA VAL A 15 10.96 4.89 -2.44
C VAL A 15 11.91 6.09 -2.40
N GLU A 16 13.21 5.86 -2.63
CA GLU A 16 14.28 6.87 -2.58
C GLU A 16 14.24 7.87 -3.74
N ASP A 17 13.71 7.47 -4.90
CA ASP A 17 13.63 8.34 -6.09
C ASP A 17 12.47 9.35 -5.98
N GLY A 18 11.54 9.13 -5.03
CA GLY A 18 10.38 10.00 -4.81
C GLY A 18 9.39 10.05 -5.98
N ASN A 19 9.58 9.20 -6.99
CA ASN A 19 8.79 9.19 -8.20
C ASN A 19 7.50 8.37 -8.01
N GLU A 20 6.37 9.06 -7.84
CA GLU A 20 5.06 8.45 -7.60
C GLU A 20 4.55 7.62 -8.78
N ASP A 21 5.12 7.77 -9.98
CA ASP A 21 4.81 6.96 -11.16
C ASP A 21 5.29 5.49 -11.05
N ASP A 22 6.23 5.19 -10.15
CA ASP A 22 6.70 3.82 -9.91
C ASP A 22 5.77 3.00 -8.99
N ASN A 23 4.67 3.61 -8.54
CA ASN A 23 3.64 2.91 -7.78
C ASN A 23 2.87 1.95 -8.69
N LYS A 24 3.01 0.64 -8.43
CA LYS A 24 2.20 -0.38 -9.10
C LYS A 24 1.09 -0.89 -8.21
N LEU A 25 -0.12 -0.95 -8.74
CA LEU A 25 -1.21 -1.73 -8.14
C LEU A 25 -0.82 -3.21 -8.22
N ILE A 26 -0.67 -3.85 -7.06
CA ILE A 26 -0.33 -5.27 -6.96
C ILE A 26 -1.53 -6.13 -6.56
N GLY A 27 -2.57 -5.52 -5.98
CA GLY A 27 -3.79 -6.24 -5.64
C GLY A 27 -4.78 -5.44 -4.79
N HIS A 28 -5.77 -6.13 -4.23
CA HIS A 28 -6.74 -5.61 -3.28
C HIS A 28 -6.67 -6.42 -1.98
N ALA A 29 -7.00 -5.80 -0.87
CA ALA A 29 -6.94 -6.39 0.47
C ALA A 29 -8.14 -5.91 1.30
N THR A 30 -8.78 -6.84 2.01
CA THR A 30 -9.85 -6.49 2.94
C THR A 30 -9.27 -6.35 4.36
N GLY A 31 -8.72 -5.16 4.65
CA GLY A 31 -8.04 -4.82 5.90
C GLY A 31 -6.53 -4.57 5.77
N LEU A 32 -5.97 -3.76 6.69
CA LEU A 32 -4.56 -3.36 6.70
C LEU A 32 -3.58 -4.53 6.80
N GLN A 33 -3.91 -5.57 7.59
CA GLN A 33 -3.06 -6.74 7.76
C GLN A 33 -2.84 -7.50 6.43
N GLN A 34 -3.90 -7.66 5.63
CA GLN A 34 -3.81 -8.30 4.32
C GLN A 34 -3.06 -7.42 3.32
N CYS A 35 -3.17 -6.10 3.43
CA CYS A 35 -2.44 -5.18 2.57
C CYS A 35 -0.92 -5.32 2.76
N GLU A 36 -0.46 -5.35 4.01
CA GLU A 36 0.97 -5.58 4.30
C GLU A 36 1.43 -6.97 3.82
N ASP A 37 0.64 -8.02 4.05
CA ASP A 37 0.99 -9.37 3.63
C ASP A 37 1.14 -9.48 2.10
N ASN A 38 0.22 -8.88 1.34
CA ASN A 38 0.29 -8.80 -0.11
C ASN A 38 1.55 -8.05 -0.59
N ALA A 39 1.87 -6.92 0.06
CA ALA A 39 3.03 -6.13 -0.31
C ALA A 39 4.36 -6.86 -0.02
N ARG A 40 4.43 -7.56 1.11
CA ARG A 40 5.58 -8.42 1.45
C ARG A 40 5.73 -9.56 0.46
N ALA A 41 4.64 -10.27 0.15
CA ALA A 41 4.65 -11.37 -0.80
C ALA A 41 5.08 -10.90 -2.20
N TYR A 42 4.65 -9.71 -2.63
CA TYR A 42 5.10 -9.11 -3.89
C TYR A 42 6.59 -8.81 -3.86
N ALA A 43 7.10 -8.16 -2.81
CA ALA A 43 8.53 -7.88 -2.65
C ALA A 43 9.38 -9.14 -2.74
N GLU A 44 8.97 -10.22 -2.05
CA GLU A 44 9.62 -11.52 -2.13
C GLU A 44 9.59 -12.09 -3.56
N ALA A 45 8.46 -11.97 -4.27
CA ALA A 45 8.32 -12.46 -5.64
C ALA A 45 9.22 -11.73 -6.64
N ILE A 46 9.50 -10.44 -6.41
CA ILE A 46 10.39 -9.64 -7.27
C ILE A 46 11.83 -9.55 -6.76
N GLY A 47 12.14 -10.22 -5.63
CA GLY A 47 13.46 -10.23 -5.01
C GLY A 47 13.92 -8.86 -4.47
N ASP A 48 12.98 -8.06 -3.98
CA ASP A 48 13.19 -6.69 -3.52
C ASP A 48 13.26 -6.62 -1.98
N GLU A 49 13.99 -5.66 -1.42
CA GLU A 49 14.05 -5.48 0.04
C GLU A 49 12.77 -4.79 0.53
N PHE A 50 11.92 -5.55 1.23
CA PHE A 50 10.69 -5.00 1.79
C PHE A 50 10.97 -4.02 2.93
N THR A 51 10.58 -2.76 2.74
CA THR A 51 10.60 -1.75 3.81
C THR A 51 9.18 -1.25 4.09
N GLY A 52 8.94 -0.73 5.29
CA GLY A 52 7.63 -0.14 5.64
C GLY A 52 7.22 1.09 4.82
N ARG A 53 8.08 1.57 3.92
CA ARG A 53 7.77 2.63 2.94
C ARG A 53 7.55 2.10 1.53
N SER A 54 7.83 0.83 1.27
CA SER A 54 7.70 0.18 -0.04
C SER A 54 6.26 -0.13 -0.41
N TYR A 55 5.27 0.22 0.42
CA TYR A 55 3.87 -0.06 0.13
C TYR A 55 2.90 1.04 0.61
N VAL A 56 1.75 1.11 -0.04
CA VAL A 56 0.64 1.99 0.32
C VAL A 56 -0.66 1.19 0.31
N CYS A 57 -1.44 1.34 1.37
CA CYS A 57 -2.81 0.81 1.47
C CYS A 57 -3.79 1.96 1.23
N SER A 58 -4.37 2.01 0.04
CA SER A 58 -5.34 3.05 -0.31
C SER A 58 -6.75 2.56 0.00
N LEU A 59 -7.43 3.22 0.93
CA LEU A 59 -8.79 2.85 1.32
C LEU A 59 -9.77 3.11 0.16
N MET A 60 -10.53 2.08 -0.19
CA MET A 60 -11.59 2.11 -1.19
C MET A 60 -12.94 2.11 -0.49
N ASP A 61 -13.81 3.04 -0.88
CA ASP A 61 -15.22 3.05 -0.50
C ASP A 61 -16.06 3.32 -1.74
N ASP A 62 -17.07 2.48 -1.95
CA ASP A 62 -17.98 2.60 -3.10
C ASP A 62 -17.25 2.74 -4.47
N GLY A 63 -16.15 1.99 -4.64
CA GLY A 63 -15.35 2.01 -5.86
C GLY A 63 -14.53 3.30 -6.09
N LYS A 64 -14.44 4.17 -5.07
CA LYS A 64 -13.64 5.40 -5.10
C LYS A 64 -12.53 5.33 -4.04
N ARG A 65 -11.34 5.84 -4.38
CA ARG A 65 -10.28 6.10 -3.40
C ARG A 65 -10.72 7.22 -2.48
N MET A 66 -10.83 6.93 -1.18
CA MET A 66 -11.31 7.91 -0.20
C MET A 66 -10.19 8.76 0.36
N GLU A 67 -8.99 8.22 0.53
CA GLU A 67 -7.80 8.97 0.93
C GLU A 67 -6.57 8.05 0.84
N ASN A 68 -5.46 8.53 0.28
CA ASN A 68 -4.18 7.83 0.38
C ASN A 68 -3.69 7.93 1.82
N HIS A 69 -3.94 6.90 2.62
CA HIS A 69 -3.31 6.75 3.93
C HIS A 69 -1.85 6.34 3.70
N ARG A 70 -1.02 7.25 3.15
CA ARG A 70 0.43 7.07 3.22
C ARG A 70 0.72 7.06 4.72
N ASN A 71 1.28 5.96 5.22
CA ASN A 71 1.73 5.88 6.61
C ASN A 71 2.84 6.92 6.79
N MET A 72 2.47 8.17 7.02
CA MET A 72 3.34 9.28 7.29
C MET A 72 3.82 9.12 8.73
N ILE A 73 4.72 8.16 8.95
CA ILE A 73 5.64 8.23 10.08
C ILE A 73 6.51 9.48 9.82
N GLY A 74 6.03 10.64 10.29
CA GLY A 74 6.81 11.87 10.39
C GLY A 74 6.38 13.07 9.54
N GLN A 75 5.15 13.57 9.69
CA GLN A 75 4.91 15.01 9.48
C GLN A 75 4.24 15.60 10.74
N PRO A 76 5.01 16.25 11.64
CA PRO A 76 4.42 17.13 12.64
C PRO A 76 3.86 18.37 11.95
N GLY A 77 2.60 18.69 12.25
CA GLY A 77 2.07 20.03 12.04
C GLY A 77 2.73 21.04 12.98
#